data_AF-A0A2K4X373-F1
#
_entry.id   AF-A0A2K4X373-F1
#
_cell.length_a   1.000
_cell.length_b   1.000
_cell.length_c   1.000
_cell.angle_alpha   90.00
_cell.angle_beta   90.00
_cell.angle_gamma   90.00
#
_symmetry.space_group_name_H-M   'P 1'
#
loop_
_entity.id
_entity.type
_entity.pdbx_description
1 polymer ?
#
loop_
_entity_poly.entity_id
_entity_poly.type
_entity_poly.pdbx_seq_one_letter_code
_entity_poly.pdbx_strand_id
1 'polypeptide(L)'
;METPAMPCTLPQAYEIGSLGTGMGAWAQQIIELRSTGPNALTVETLRELNGVYEASKNKSSGWSTTVDIVRDVLSVYAEKTVAWAVSDDDIDFAKMREEKTTVYFSVTERNLKKYGPLMNLFFTQAIRLNSTVIPEQGGTVRTVRFGTNTNWP
;
A
#
# COMPACT_ATOMS: atom_id res chain seq x y z
N MET A 1 6.29 8.19 13.70
CA MET A 1 5.77 6.88 13.26
C MET A 1 5.70 5.98 14.49
N GLU A 2 4.54 5.40 14.77
CA GLU A 2 4.26 4.67 16.02
C GLU A 2 4.97 3.32 16.14
N THR A 3 5.36 2.71 15.02
CA THR A 3 6.05 1.40 14.97
C THR A 3 7.35 1.50 14.16
N PRO A 4 8.42 2.16 14.65
CA PRO A 4 9.63 2.37 13.86
C PRO A 4 10.34 1.08 13.43
N ALA A 5 10.14 -0.01 14.17
CA ALA A 5 10.73 -1.32 13.91
C ALA A 5 9.96 -2.14 12.84
N MET A 6 8.75 -1.73 12.47
CA MET A 6 7.93 -2.43 11.49
C MET A 6 7.98 -1.65 10.16
N PRO A 7 8.25 -2.31 9.01
CA PRO A 7 8.27 -1.63 7.73
C PRO A 7 6.93 -0.96 7.43
N CYS A 8 6.94 0.33 7.08
CA CYS A 8 5.73 1.04 6.68
C CYS A 8 5.43 0.79 5.20
N THR A 9 5.09 -0.46 4.85
CA THR A 9 4.90 -0.89 3.45
C THR A 9 3.54 -1.57 3.25
N LEU A 10 3.02 -1.54 2.03
CA LEU A 10 1.75 -2.19 1.68
C LEU A 10 1.76 -3.72 1.91
N PRO A 11 2.86 -4.45 1.66
CA PRO A 11 2.97 -5.86 2.02
C PRO A 11 2.90 -6.08 3.53
N GLN A 12 3.53 -5.22 4.33
CA GLN A 12 3.43 -5.31 5.78
C GLN A 12 1.99 -5.08 6.29
N ALA A 13 1.23 -4.20 5.62
CA ALA A 13 -0.20 -4.04 5.89
C ALA A 13 -1.00 -5.28 5.49
N TYR A 14 -0.65 -5.94 4.38
CA TYR A 14 -1.24 -7.21 3.97
C TYR A 14 -0.99 -8.32 4.98
N GLU A 15 0.22 -8.43 5.55
CA GLU A 15 0.52 -9.45 6.58
C GLU A 15 -0.47 -9.37 7.75
N ILE A 16 -0.75 -8.16 8.26
CA ILE A 16 -1.75 -7.94 9.32
C ILE A 16 -3.17 -8.23 8.80
N GLY A 17 -3.51 -7.75 7.59
CA GLY A 17 -4.79 -8.00 6.94
C GLY A 17 -5.11 -9.49 6.73
N SER A 18 -4.09 -10.28 6.41
CA SER A 18 -4.18 -11.70 6.11
C SER A 18 -4.53 -12.56 7.33
N LEU A 19 -4.36 -12.02 8.54
CA LEU A 19 -4.78 -12.66 9.79
C LEU A 19 -6.30 -12.86 9.87
N GLY A 20 -7.08 -12.10 9.07
CA GLY A 20 -8.53 -12.21 9.03
C GLY A 20 -9.14 -11.97 10.41
N THR A 21 -9.93 -12.92 10.90
CA THR A 21 -10.52 -12.85 12.24
C THR A 21 -9.48 -12.83 13.38
N GLY A 22 -8.27 -13.35 13.13
CA GLY A 22 -7.14 -13.32 14.06
C GLY A 22 -6.55 -11.92 14.28
N MET A 23 -6.90 -10.93 13.46
CA MET A 23 -6.45 -9.55 13.61
C MET A 23 -6.87 -8.94 14.98
N GLY A 24 -7.98 -9.39 15.55
CA GLY A 24 -8.40 -8.99 16.89
C GLY A 24 -7.44 -9.47 18.00
N ALA A 25 -6.99 -10.71 17.91
CA ALA A 25 -6.01 -11.26 18.85
C ALA A 25 -4.64 -10.58 18.70
N TRP A 26 -4.24 -10.28 17.47
CA TRP A 26 -3.04 -9.47 17.21
C TRP A 26 -3.16 -8.07 17.83
N ALA A 27 -4.31 -7.40 17.67
CA ALA A 27 -4.56 -6.09 18.25
C ALA A 27 -4.43 -6.13 19.79
N GLN A 28 -5.00 -7.14 20.44
CA GLN A 28 -4.89 -7.33 21.88
C GLN A 28 -3.42 -7.48 22.33
N GLN A 29 -2.64 -8.33 21.64
CA GLN A 29 -1.23 -8.54 21.97
C GLN A 29 -0.41 -7.25 21.87
N ILE A 30 -0.67 -6.44 20.83
CA ILE A 30 0.03 -5.17 20.63
C ILE A 30 -0.37 -4.15 21.70
N ILE A 31 -1.65 -4.10 22.11
CA ILE A 31 -2.11 -3.24 23.21
C ILE A 31 -1.39 -3.63 24.51
N GLU A 32 -1.35 -4.92 24.84
CA GLU A 32 -0.70 -5.41 26.06
C GLU A 32 0.80 -5.08 26.06
N LEU A 33 1.49 -5.35 24.94
CA LEU A 33 2.93 -5.12 24.81
C LEU A 33 3.31 -3.63 24.80
N ARG A 34 2.44 -2.76 24.30
CA ARG A 34 2.77 -1.36 23.99
C ARG A 34 1.84 -0.33 24.64
N SER A 35 1.09 -0.71 25.66
CA SER A 35 0.29 0.22 26.48
C SER A 35 1.16 1.12 27.37
N THR A 36 2.33 0.63 27.78
CA THR A 36 3.22 1.32 28.73
C THR A 36 4.70 1.12 28.33
N GLY A 37 5.58 1.93 28.92
CA GLY A 37 7.03 1.82 28.70
C GLY A 37 7.58 2.72 27.59
N PRO A 38 8.86 2.54 27.22
CA PRO A 38 9.58 3.46 26.32
C PRO A 38 9.10 3.43 24.87
N ASN A 39 8.40 2.37 24.46
CA ASN A 39 7.83 2.19 23.13
C ASN A 39 6.30 2.20 23.15
N ALA A 40 5.69 2.89 24.13
CA ALA A 40 4.25 2.98 24.24
C ALA A 40 3.63 3.62 23.00
N LEU A 41 2.46 3.11 22.60
CA LEU A 41 1.65 3.71 21.56
C LEU A 41 0.97 4.98 22.08
N THR A 42 0.76 5.94 21.18
CA THR A 42 -0.09 7.10 21.43
C THR A 42 -1.49 6.69 21.85
N VAL A 43 -2.14 7.56 22.63
CA VAL A 43 -3.49 7.33 23.16
C VAL A 43 -4.50 7.14 22.03
N GLU A 44 -4.33 7.87 20.93
CA GLU A 44 -5.13 7.78 19.72
C GLU A 44 -4.99 6.40 19.08
N THR A 45 -3.76 5.90 18.94
CA THR A 45 -3.49 4.57 18.35
C THR A 45 -4.03 3.46 19.23
N LEU A 46 -3.87 3.57 20.55
CA LEU A 46 -4.46 2.61 21.50
C LEU A 46 -5.99 2.61 21.43
N ARG A 47 -6.62 3.78 21.25
CA ARG A 47 -8.08 3.87 21.11
C ARG A 47 -8.58 3.13 19.86
N GLU A 48 -7.96 3.38 18.71
CA GLU A 48 -8.35 2.72 17.46
C GLU A 48 -8.12 1.20 17.51
N LEU A 49 -6.98 0.79 18.10
CA LEU A 49 -6.64 -0.62 18.25
C LEU A 49 -7.60 -1.35 19.21
N ASN A 50 -8.05 -0.68 20.27
CA ASN A 50 -9.12 -1.19 21.12
C ASN A 50 -10.45 -1.33 20.36
N GLY A 51 -10.76 -0.39 19.46
CA GLY A 51 -11.91 -0.49 18.56
C GLY A 51 -11.87 -1.75 17.70
N VAL A 52 -10.71 -2.07 17.12
CA VAL A 52 -10.47 -3.31 16.37
C VAL A 52 -10.69 -4.55 17.25
N TYR A 53 -10.11 -4.57 18.46
CA TYR A 53 -10.25 -5.67 19.39
C TYR A 53 -11.72 -5.91 19.79
N GLU A 54 -12.45 -4.86 20.19
CA GLU A 54 -13.85 -4.99 20.58
C GLU A 54 -14.76 -5.36 19.41
N ALA A 55 -14.53 -4.82 18.22
CA ALA A 55 -15.25 -5.21 17.01
C ALA A 55 -15.05 -6.71 16.70
N SER A 56 -13.85 -7.24 16.92
CA SER A 56 -13.52 -8.64 16.66
C SER A 56 -14.24 -9.65 17.54
N LYS A 57 -14.60 -9.26 18.77
CA LYS A 57 -15.33 -10.11 19.74
C LYS A 57 -16.81 -10.19 19.42
N ASN A 58 -17.36 -9.14 18.82
CA ASN A 58 -18.78 -9.05 18.57
C ASN A 58 -19.15 -9.73 17.24
N LYS A 59 -19.79 -10.90 17.31
CA LYS A 59 -20.22 -11.65 16.11
C LYS A 59 -21.25 -10.91 15.24
N SER A 60 -21.99 -9.94 15.79
CA SER A 60 -22.97 -9.13 15.05
C SER A 60 -22.42 -7.81 14.52
N SER A 61 -21.13 -7.50 14.75
CA SER A 61 -20.49 -6.27 14.25
C SER A 61 -20.22 -6.28 12.74
N GLY A 62 -20.36 -7.42 12.07
CA GLY A 62 -19.94 -7.59 10.68
C GLY A 62 -18.43 -7.77 10.51
N TRP A 63 -17.69 -8.01 11.61
CA TRP A 63 -16.23 -8.12 11.61
C TRP A 63 -15.67 -9.06 10.54
N SER A 64 -16.26 -10.24 10.37
CA SER A 64 -15.83 -11.21 9.34
C SER A 64 -15.86 -10.59 7.94
N THR A 65 -16.93 -9.88 7.61
CA THR A 65 -17.07 -9.20 6.32
C THR A 65 -16.04 -8.08 6.17
N THR A 66 -15.79 -7.30 7.23
CA THR A 66 -14.79 -6.23 7.21
C THR A 66 -13.38 -6.76 6.96
N VAL A 67 -12.97 -7.81 7.67
CA VAL A 67 -11.62 -8.37 7.49
C VAL A 67 -11.45 -9.07 6.14
N ASP A 68 -12.52 -9.69 5.62
CA ASP A 68 -12.52 -10.26 4.27
C ASP A 68 -12.31 -9.18 3.21
N ILE A 69 -13.02 -8.04 3.31
CA ILE A 69 -12.83 -6.90 2.40
C ILE A 69 -11.39 -6.36 2.48
N VAL A 70 -10.85 -6.19 3.69
CA VAL A 70 -9.47 -5.70 3.87
C VAL A 70 -8.46 -6.65 3.22
N ARG A 71 -8.61 -7.96 3.46
CA ARG A 71 -7.76 -8.99 2.86
C ARG A 71 -7.87 -8.99 1.34
N ASP A 72 -9.08 -8.89 0.80
CA ASP A 72 -9.33 -8.93 -0.64
C ASP A 72 -8.72 -7.72 -1.36
N VAL A 73 -8.88 -6.52 -0.81
CA VAL A 73 -8.29 -5.29 -1.36
C VAL A 73 -6.76 -5.35 -1.36
N LEU A 74 -6.17 -5.95 -0.32
CA LEU A 74 -4.72 -6.07 -0.18
C LEU A 74 -4.13 -7.33 -0.84
N SER A 75 -4.97 -8.21 -1.39
CA SER A 75 -4.56 -9.53 -1.91
C SER A 75 -3.49 -9.46 -3.02
N VAL A 76 -3.40 -8.35 -3.75
CA VAL A 76 -2.36 -8.14 -4.78
C VAL A 76 -0.95 -8.12 -4.18
N TYR A 77 -0.81 -7.68 -2.92
CA TYR A 77 0.48 -7.61 -2.21
C TYR A 77 0.89 -8.96 -1.60
N ALA A 78 0.03 -9.99 -1.68
CA ALA A 78 0.37 -11.36 -1.31
C ALA A 78 1.41 -11.99 -2.27
N GLU A 79 1.43 -11.51 -3.52
CA GLU A 79 2.39 -11.98 -4.53
C GLU A 79 3.79 -11.50 -4.18
N LYS A 80 4.72 -12.44 -3.96
CA LYS A 80 6.09 -12.12 -3.52
C LYS A 80 6.82 -11.12 -4.42
N THR A 81 6.60 -11.21 -5.73
CA THR A 81 7.20 -10.31 -6.71
C THR A 81 6.64 -8.89 -6.60
N VAL A 82 5.33 -8.75 -6.35
CA VAL A 82 4.72 -7.45 -6.07
C VAL A 82 5.23 -6.92 -4.75
N ALA A 83 5.26 -7.75 -3.71
CA ALA A 83 5.72 -7.36 -2.39
C ALA A 83 7.14 -6.81 -2.42
N TRP A 84 8.06 -7.47 -3.13
CA TRP A 84 9.43 -6.99 -3.32
C TRP A 84 9.48 -5.67 -4.09
N ALA A 85 8.66 -5.51 -5.13
CA ALA A 85 8.63 -4.30 -5.93
C ALA A 85 8.09 -3.07 -5.18
N VAL A 86 7.30 -3.26 -4.11
CA VAL A 86 6.72 -2.15 -3.31
C VAL A 86 7.26 -2.08 -1.88
N SER A 87 8.25 -2.92 -1.53
CA SER A 87 8.88 -2.90 -0.22
C SER A 87 10.08 -1.96 -0.13
N ASP A 88 10.63 -1.55 -1.27
CA ASP A 88 11.78 -0.64 -1.37
C ASP A 88 11.41 0.63 -2.15
N ASP A 89 12.21 1.68 -2.00
CA ASP A 89 11.97 3.00 -2.60
C ASP A 89 12.98 3.31 -3.72
N ASP A 90 13.00 2.45 -4.74
CA ASP A 90 13.93 2.56 -5.87
C ASP A 90 13.49 3.56 -6.95
N ILE A 91 12.22 4.02 -6.91
CA ILE A 91 11.62 4.86 -7.97
C ILE A 91 11.30 6.25 -7.43
N ASP A 92 12.18 7.19 -7.72
CA ASP A 92 11.93 8.60 -7.44
C ASP A 92 11.13 9.26 -8.57
N PHE A 93 9.82 9.35 -8.37
CA PHE A 93 8.90 10.01 -9.30
C PHE A 93 9.16 11.51 -9.49
N ALA A 94 9.88 12.18 -8.58
CA ALA A 94 10.27 13.57 -8.77
C ALA A 94 11.34 13.67 -9.87
N LYS A 95 12.31 12.74 -9.87
CA LYS A 95 13.37 12.67 -10.89
C LYS A 95 12.87 12.23 -12.26
N MET A 96 11.72 11.54 -12.34
CA MET A 96 11.12 11.14 -13.61
C MET A 96 10.75 12.32 -14.54
N ARG A 97 10.70 13.56 -14.01
CA ARG A 97 10.55 14.79 -14.82
C ARG A 97 11.86 15.31 -15.39
N GLU A 98 12.94 15.18 -14.63
CA GLU A 98 14.26 15.71 -14.97
C GLU A 98 14.99 14.75 -15.93
N GLU A 99 14.82 13.46 -15.70
CA GLU A 99 15.47 12.39 -16.44
C GLU A 99 14.46 11.62 -17.30
N LYS A 100 14.89 11.25 -18.53
CA LYS A 100 14.08 10.42 -19.41
C LYS A 100 13.92 9.02 -18.82
N THR A 101 12.87 8.82 -18.05
CA THR A 101 12.54 7.54 -17.44
C THR A 101 11.50 6.82 -18.29
N THR A 102 11.78 5.57 -18.68
CA THR A 102 10.80 4.72 -19.39
C THR A 102 10.42 3.57 -18.48
N VAL A 103 9.13 3.44 -18.18
CA VAL A 103 8.59 2.38 -17.31
C VAL A 103 7.83 1.38 -18.16
N TYR A 104 8.21 0.12 -18.07
CA TYR A 104 7.57 -0.98 -18.79
C TYR A 104 6.70 -1.81 -17.85
N PHE A 105 5.42 -1.95 -18.20
CA PHE A 105 4.51 -2.88 -17.54
C PHE A 105 4.34 -4.13 -18.41
N SER A 106 4.92 -5.24 -17.96
CA SER A 106 4.75 -6.55 -18.61
C SER A 106 3.70 -7.35 -17.85
N VAL A 107 2.44 -7.16 -18.22
CA VAL A 107 1.30 -7.87 -17.61
C VAL A 107 0.57 -8.66 -18.69
N THR A 108 0.34 -9.95 -18.44
CA THR A 108 -0.47 -10.78 -19.33
C THR A 108 -1.93 -10.37 -19.25
N GLU A 109 -2.70 -10.51 -20.34
CA GLU A 109 -4.10 -10.08 -20.41
C GLU A 109 -4.96 -10.62 -19.25
N ARG A 110 -4.78 -11.90 -18.91
CA ARG A 110 -5.47 -12.56 -17.79
C ARG A 110 -5.23 -11.89 -16.44
N ASN A 111 -4.06 -11.28 -16.26
CA ASN A 111 -3.63 -10.67 -15.01
C ASN A 111 -3.87 -9.15 -14.96
N LEU A 112 -4.36 -8.55 -16.04
CA LEU A 112 -4.57 -7.09 -16.11
C LEU A 112 -5.55 -6.60 -15.03
N LYS A 113 -6.64 -7.34 -14.80
CA LYS A 113 -7.61 -7.02 -13.74
C LYS A 113 -7.00 -7.14 -12.34
N LYS A 114 -6.13 -8.12 -12.13
CA LYS A 114 -5.47 -8.39 -10.83
C LYS A 114 -4.49 -7.27 -10.46
N TYR A 115 -3.68 -6.82 -11.41
CA TYR A 115 -2.69 -5.75 -11.19
C TYR A 115 -3.21 -4.35 -11.53
N GLY A 116 -4.48 -4.23 -11.92
CA GLY A 116 -5.18 -2.96 -12.13
C GLY A 116 -4.96 -1.95 -11.00
N PRO A 117 -5.19 -2.34 -9.72
CA PRO A 117 -4.96 -1.45 -8.59
C PRO A 117 -3.51 -0.95 -8.49
N LEU A 118 -2.52 -1.79 -8.76
CA LEU A 118 -1.10 -1.44 -8.72
C LEU A 118 -0.73 -0.42 -9.81
N MET A 119 -1.20 -0.66 -11.04
CA MET A 119 -1.01 0.29 -12.14
C MET A 119 -1.71 1.62 -11.87
N ASN A 120 -2.94 1.59 -11.35
CA ASN A 120 -3.67 2.79 -10.97
C ASN A 120 -2.95 3.58 -9.87
N LEU A 121 -2.39 2.89 -8.87
CA LEU A 121 -1.58 3.51 -7.83
C LEU A 121 -0.37 4.23 -8.43
N PHE A 122 0.39 3.55 -9.30
CA PHE A 122 1.53 4.12 -10.01
C PHE A 122 1.14 5.37 -10.81
N PHE A 123 0.11 5.27 -11.66
CA PHE A 123 -0.32 6.40 -12.48
C PHE A 123 -0.85 7.56 -11.63
N THR A 124 -1.58 7.29 -10.55
CA THR A 124 -2.08 8.34 -9.66
C THR A 124 -0.94 9.09 -9.00
N GLN A 125 0.08 8.39 -8.50
CA GLN A 125 1.26 9.01 -7.90
C GLN A 125 2.06 9.81 -8.93
N ALA A 126 2.31 9.22 -10.10
CA ALA A 126 3.00 9.88 -11.20
C ALA A 126 2.27 11.14 -11.66
N ILE A 127 0.94 11.11 -11.85
CA ILE A 127 0.14 12.28 -12.25
C ILE A 127 0.08 13.32 -11.13
N ARG A 128 0.00 12.92 -9.86
CA ARG A 128 -0.03 13.88 -8.75
C ARG A 128 1.27 14.68 -8.66
N LEU A 129 2.41 13.99 -8.73
CA LEU A 129 3.74 14.62 -8.75
C LEU A 129 3.98 15.38 -10.07
N ASN A 130 3.42 14.85 -11.15
CA ASN A 130 2.97 15.46 -12.43
C ASN A 130 2.38 16.87 -12.45
N SER A 131 1.59 17.20 -11.43
CA SER A 131 0.70 18.37 -11.46
C SER A 131 1.07 19.46 -10.46
N THR A 132 2.10 19.25 -9.62
CA THR A 132 2.46 20.18 -8.55
C THR A 132 3.13 21.47 -9.04
N VAL A 133 3.79 21.43 -10.21
CA VAL A 133 4.44 22.60 -10.83
C VAL A 133 3.88 22.78 -12.24
N ILE A 134 3.41 24.00 -12.52
CA ILE A 134 2.83 24.38 -13.81
C ILE A 134 3.98 24.57 -14.81
N PRO A 135 3.86 24.15 -16.09
CA PRO A 135 4.94 24.28 -17.08
C PRO A 135 5.59 25.67 -17.15
N GLU A 136 4.81 26.72 -16.90
CA GLU A 136 5.22 28.12 -16.90
C GLU A 136 6.25 28.49 -15.81
N GLN A 137 6.40 27.67 -14.76
CA GLN A 137 7.36 27.88 -13.64
C GLN A 137 8.65 27.06 -13.78
N GLY A 138 8.99 26.61 -15.00
CA GLY A 138 10.25 25.91 -15.29
C GLY A 138 10.12 24.41 -15.52
N GLY A 139 8.91 23.88 -15.70
CA GLY A 139 8.68 22.48 -16.03
C GLY A 139 9.04 22.22 -17.50
N THR A 140 10.26 21.75 -17.77
CA THR A 140 10.66 21.37 -19.13
C THR A 140 9.71 20.29 -19.65
N VAL A 141 8.84 20.66 -20.59
CA VAL A 141 7.88 19.75 -21.22
C VAL A 141 8.65 18.75 -22.07
N ARG A 142 8.92 17.57 -21.51
CA ARG A 142 9.25 16.38 -22.29
C ARG A 142 8.23 15.31 -21.95
N THR A 143 7.27 15.16 -22.86
CA THR A 143 6.17 14.19 -22.84
C THR A 143 6.62 12.83 -22.30
N VAL A 144 6.05 12.42 -21.17
CA VAL A 144 6.13 11.02 -20.70
C VAL A 144 5.39 10.17 -21.73
N ARG A 145 6.14 9.35 -22.50
CA ARG A 145 5.55 8.41 -23.45
C ARG A 145 5.24 7.11 -22.72
N PHE A 146 3.96 6.80 -22.57
CA PHE A 146 3.51 5.48 -22.17
C PHE A 146 3.34 4.63 -23.44
N GLY A 147 4.18 3.61 -23.60
CA GLY A 147 4.10 2.67 -24.72
C GLY A 147 3.74 1.29 -24.22
N THR A 148 2.73 0.66 -24.82
CA THR A 148 2.58 -0.80 -24.77
C THR A 148 3.43 -1.37 -25.90
N ASN A 149 4.35 -2.27 -25.58
CA ASN A 149 5.17 -2.93 -26.60
C ASN A 149 4.32 -4.05 -27.24
N THR A 150 3.54 -3.73 -28.27
CA THR A 150 2.79 -4.72 -29.07
C THR A 150 3.63 -5.25 -30.22
N ASN A 151 4.86 -5.67 -29.94
CA ASN A 151 5.67 -6.44 -30.88
C ASN A 151 6.25 -7.66 -30.16
N TRP A 152 5.60 -8.79 -30.36
CA TRP A 152 6.21 -10.11 -30.26
C TRP A 152 6.04 -10.82 -31.62
N PRO A 153 6.99 -11.68 -32.03
CA PRO A 153 6.98 -12.42 -33.29
C PRO A 153 5.80 -13.37 -33.45
#